data_AF-A0A2R9C726-F1
#
_entry.id   AF-A0A2R9C726-F1
#
_cell.length_a   1.000
_cell.length_b   1.000
_cell.length_c   1.000
_cell.angle_alpha   90.00
_cell.angle_beta   90.00
_cell.angle_gamma   90.00
#
_symmetry.space_group_name_H-M   'P 1'
#
loop_
_entity.id
_entity.type
_entity.pdbx_description
1 polymer ?
#
loop_
_entity_poly.entity_id
_entity_poly.type
_entity_poly.pdbx_seq_one_letter_code
_entity_poly.pdbx_strand_id
1 'polypeptide(L)'
;MCSGPSHLLILTRTEGFEDVVTTWRTVMGPRDPNVARREQPESLRAQYGTEMPFNAVHGSRDREDADRELALLFPSLKFSDKDTEAPQGGEAEATAGPTEALCFPEDVD
;
A
#
# COMPACT_ATOMS: atom_id res chain seq x y z
N MET A 1 0.17 -17.45 -17.06
CA MET A 1 1.28 -18.04 -16.29
C MET A 1 1.03 -19.54 -16.16
N CYS A 2 1.53 -20.36 -17.09
CA CYS A 2 1.35 -21.82 -17.06
C CYS A 2 2.63 -22.60 -17.43
N SER A 3 3.77 -21.90 -17.56
CA SER A 3 5.04 -22.45 -18.06
C SER A 3 5.93 -23.03 -16.95
N GLY A 4 5.49 -22.97 -15.69
CA GLY A 4 6.26 -23.45 -14.54
C GLY A 4 5.50 -23.26 -13.21
N PRO A 5 6.04 -23.78 -12.11
CA PRO A 5 5.45 -23.59 -10.79
C PRO A 5 5.43 -22.11 -10.40
N SER A 6 4.45 -21.73 -9.59
CA SER A 6 4.32 -20.38 -9.03
C SER A 6 4.04 -20.49 -7.54
N HIS A 7 4.56 -19.53 -6.76
CA HIS A 7 4.26 -19.40 -5.35
C HIS A 7 3.12 -18.40 -5.16
N LEU A 8 2.12 -18.79 -4.37
CA LEU A 8 1.03 -17.94 -3.94
C LEU A 8 1.23 -17.65 -2.46
N LEU A 9 1.18 -16.37 -2.08
CA LEU A 9 1.43 -15.90 -0.72
C LEU A 9 0.29 -14.98 -0.31
N ILE A 10 -0.11 -15.06 0.96
CA ILE A 10 -1.01 -14.10 1.59
C ILE A 10 -0.13 -13.22 2.47
N LEU A 11 -0.19 -11.90 2.26
CA LEU A 11 0.59 -10.93 3.01
C LEU A 11 -0.33 -10.19 3.97
N THR A 12 0.10 -10.10 5.23
CA THR A 12 -0.57 -9.33 6.28
C THR A 12 0.41 -8.30 6.82
N ARG A 13 -0.07 -7.12 7.19
CA ARG A 13 0.71 -6.10 7.89
C ARG A 13 0.03 -5.83 9.24
N THR A 14 0.77 -6.06 10.32
CA THR A 14 0.28 -5.90 11.70
C THR A 14 0.70 -4.58 12.33
N GLU A 15 1.62 -3.85 11.70
CA GLU A 15 2.22 -2.63 12.23
C GLU A 15 2.21 -1.51 11.18
N GLY A 16 1.90 -0.29 11.64
CA GLY A 16 1.82 0.90 10.80
C GLY A 16 0.38 1.27 10.42
N PHE A 17 0.22 2.47 9.87
CA PHE A 17 -1.09 3.02 9.47
C PHE A 17 -1.43 2.80 7.99
N GLU A 18 -0.44 2.39 7.18
CA GLU A 18 -0.63 2.17 5.75
C GLU A 18 -1.27 0.82 5.46
N ASP A 19 -2.20 0.83 4.51
CA ASP A 19 -2.81 -0.37 3.97
C ASP A 19 -1.77 -1.34 3.38
N VAL A 20 -1.99 -2.64 3.57
CA VAL A 20 -1.06 -3.70 3.15
C VAL A 20 -0.90 -3.77 1.63
N VAL A 21 -1.97 -3.53 0.86
CA VAL A 21 -1.90 -3.52 -0.61
C VAL A 21 -1.05 -2.36 -1.08
N THR A 22 -1.27 -1.17 -0.51
CA THR A 22 -0.47 0.03 -0.83
C THR A 22 1.01 -0.20 -0.52
N THR A 23 1.30 -0.74 0.67
CA THR A 23 2.66 -1.05 1.11
C THR A 23 3.34 -2.03 0.16
N TRP A 24 2.67 -3.14 -0.16
CA TRP A 24 3.22 -4.18 -1.02
C TRP A 24 3.49 -3.66 -2.43
N ARG A 25 2.61 -2.79 -2.95
CA ARG A 25 2.81 -2.14 -4.25
C ARG A 25 4.04 -1.24 -4.28
N THR A 26 4.33 -0.53 -3.20
CA THR A 26 5.57 0.24 -3.05
C THR A 26 6.80 -0.66 -3.07
N VAL A 27 6.78 -1.79 -2.35
CA VAL A 27 7.89 -2.77 -2.35
C VAL A 27 8.11 -3.40 -3.72
N MET A 28 7.02 -3.71 -4.44
CA MET A 28 7.10 -4.28 -5.80
C MET A 28 7.70 -3.30 -6.81
N GLY A 29 7.39 -2.00 -6.69
CA GLY A 29 7.78 -0.97 -7.66
C GLY A 29 6.97 -0.96 -8.96
N PRO A 30 7.35 -0.10 -9.93
CA PRO A 30 6.66 0.05 -11.21
C PRO A 30 6.50 -1.26 -11.98
N ARG A 31 5.37 -1.43 -12.69
CA ARG A 31 5.02 -2.69 -13.38
C ARG A 31 6.08 -3.13 -14.40
N ASP A 32 6.62 -2.16 -15.15
CA ASP A 32 7.66 -2.39 -16.15
C ASP A 32 9.04 -2.44 -15.46
N PRO A 33 9.78 -3.56 -15.54
CA PRO A 33 11.11 -3.68 -14.95
C PRO A 33 12.10 -2.60 -15.40
N ASN A 34 12.00 -2.10 -16.64
CA ASN A 34 12.89 -1.03 -17.12
C ASN A 34 12.59 0.31 -16.44
N VAL A 35 11.31 0.60 -16.23
CA VAL A 35 10.87 1.78 -15.46
C VAL A 35 11.27 1.62 -14.00
N ALA A 36 11.07 0.44 -13.42
CA ALA A 36 11.46 0.14 -12.05
C ALA A 36 12.96 0.34 -11.82
N ARG A 37 13.84 -0.17 -12.70
CA ARG A 37 15.30 0.03 -12.59
C ARG A 37 15.73 1.50 -12.65
N ARG A 38 14.98 2.33 -13.37
CA ARG A 38 15.28 3.77 -13.48
C ARG A 38 14.78 4.55 -12.27
N GLU A 39 13.56 4.28 -11.82
CA GLU A 39 12.86 5.11 -10.84
C GLU A 39 12.96 4.58 -9.41
N GLN A 40 13.02 3.25 -9.24
CA GLN A 40 13.07 2.58 -7.94
C GLN A 40 14.02 1.36 -8.01
N PRO A 41 15.35 1.57 -8.11
CA PRO A 41 16.33 0.50 -8.35
C PRO A 41 16.31 -0.62 -7.31
N GLU A 42 15.91 -0.30 -6.08
CA GLU A 42 15.82 -1.25 -4.96
C GLU A 42 14.48 -2.03 -4.93
N SER A 43 13.53 -1.73 -5.81
CA SER A 43 12.25 -2.45 -5.86
C SER A 43 12.40 -3.88 -6.37
N LEU A 44 11.49 -4.79 -5.99
CA LEU A 44 11.56 -6.19 -6.41
C LEU A 44 11.51 -6.33 -7.94
N ARG A 45 10.71 -5.51 -8.63
CA ARG A 45 10.64 -5.54 -10.10
C ARG A 45 11.90 -5.02 -10.76
N ALA A 46 12.64 -4.11 -10.13
CA ALA A 46 13.93 -3.65 -10.63
C ALA A 46 15.00 -4.74 -10.51
N GLN A 47 15.06 -5.39 -9.34
CA GLN A 47 16.08 -6.39 -9.02
C GLN A 47 15.84 -7.73 -9.74
N TYR A 48 14.58 -8.17 -9.86
CA TYR A 48 14.26 -9.54 -10.29
C TYR A 48 13.41 -9.62 -11.56
N GLY A 49 12.77 -8.52 -11.99
CA GLY A 49 12.04 -8.49 -13.26
C GLY A 49 12.99 -8.49 -14.46
N THR A 50 12.57 -9.09 -15.58
CA THR A 50 13.37 -9.10 -16.83
C THR A 50 12.84 -8.06 -17.81
N GLU A 51 11.64 -8.28 -18.33
CA GLU A 51 10.93 -7.44 -19.29
C GLU A 51 9.42 -7.59 -19.10
N MET A 52 8.60 -6.77 -19.74
CA MET A 52 7.16 -7.01 -19.77
C MET A 52 6.81 -8.20 -20.67
N PRO A 53 5.96 -9.16 -20.25
CA PRO A 53 5.15 -9.17 -19.02
C PRO A 53 5.81 -9.90 -17.80
N PHE A 54 7.06 -10.33 -17.91
CA PHE A 54 7.84 -11.06 -16.90
C PHE A 54 8.42 -10.15 -15.79
N ASN A 55 7.56 -9.65 -14.92
CA ASN A 55 7.91 -8.70 -13.86
C ASN A 55 8.22 -9.35 -12.50
N ALA A 56 8.52 -10.65 -12.45
CA ALA A 56 8.83 -11.46 -11.27
C ALA A 56 7.72 -11.61 -10.20
N VAL A 57 7.04 -10.53 -9.82
CA VAL A 57 6.04 -10.50 -8.75
C VAL A 57 4.72 -9.85 -9.18
N HIS A 58 3.64 -10.51 -8.81
CA HIS A 58 2.26 -10.02 -8.92
C HIS A 58 1.74 -9.60 -7.55
N GLY A 59 0.78 -8.68 -7.55
CA GLY A 59 0.02 -8.30 -6.37
C GLY A 59 -1.18 -7.47 -6.79
N SER A 60 -2.20 -7.49 -5.94
CA SER A 60 -3.49 -6.82 -6.15
C SER A 60 -3.32 -5.31 -6.32
N ARG A 61 -4.30 -4.67 -6.98
CA ARG A 61 -4.24 -3.22 -7.24
C ARG A 61 -4.76 -2.39 -6.09
N ASP A 62 -5.82 -2.89 -5.48
CA ASP A 62 -6.61 -2.30 -4.42
C ASP A 62 -7.22 -3.42 -3.58
N ARG A 63 -8.07 -3.04 -2.62
CA ARG A 63 -8.69 -3.98 -1.68
C ARG A 63 -9.71 -4.88 -2.37
N GLU A 64 -10.47 -4.34 -3.30
CA GLU A 64 -11.47 -5.06 -4.08
C GLU A 64 -10.84 -6.15 -4.96
N ASP A 65 -9.72 -5.83 -5.62
CA ASP A 65 -8.91 -6.81 -6.34
C ASP A 65 -8.37 -7.88 -5.38
N ALA A 66 -7.88 -7.48 -4.20
CA ALA A 66 -7.35 -8.40 -3.20
C ALA A 66 -8.40 -9.38 -2.68
N ASP A 67 -9.59 -8.91 -2.31
CA ASP A 67 -10.69 -9.74 -1.82
C ASP A 67 -11.14 -10.76 -2.88
N ARG A 68 -11.25 -10.32 -4.14
CA ARG A 68 -11.60 -11.19 -5.26
C ARG A 68 -10.51 -12.24 -5.52
N GLU A 69 -9.25 -11.84 -5.52
CA GLU A 69 -8.11 -12.74 -5.73
C GLU A 69 -7.96 -13.75 -4.59
N LEU A 70 -8.16 -13.34 -3.33
CA LEU A 70 -8.16 -14.22 -2.17
C LEU A 70 -9.27 -15.27 -2.25
N ALA A 71 -10.49 -14.86 -2.61
CA ALA A 71 -11.61 -15.78 -2.78
C ALA A 71 -11.37 -16.82 -3.90
N LEU A 72 -10.69 -16.41 -4.99
CA LEU A 72 -10.36 -17.29 -6.11
C LEU A 72 -9.21 -18.25 -5.80
N LEU A 73 -8.13 -17.75 -5.19
CA LEU A 73 -6.88 -18.50 -4.99
C LEU A 73 -6.88 -19.31 -3.70
N PHE A 74 -7.63 -18.87 -2.69
CA PHE A 74 -7.68 -19.47 -1.35
C PHE A 74 -9.12 -19.64 -0.84
N PRO A 75 -9.99 -20.38 -1.54
CA PRO A 75 -11.43 -20.45 -1.23
C PRO A 75 -11.78 -21.06 0.14
N SER A 76 -10.85 -21.78 0.77
CA SER A 76 -11.02 -22.37 2.11
C SER A 76 -10.46 -21.51 3.24
N LEU A 77 -9.87 -20.35 2.92
CA LEU A 77 -9.32 -19.43 3.90
C LEU A 77 -10.47 -18.70 4.62
N LYS A 78 -10.43 -18.72 5.95
CA LYS A 78 -11.37 -17.97 6.79
C LYS A 78 -10.58 -17.09 7.72
N PHE A 79 -10.73 -15.78 7.58
CA PHE A 79 -10.25 -14.83 8.58
C PHE A 79 -11.30 -14.77 9.70
N SER A 80 -10.87 -14.79 10.96
CA SER A 80 -11.78 -14.58 12.09
C SER A 80 -12.08 -13.09 12.19
N ASP A 81 -13.31 -12.72 12.52
CA ASP A 81 -13.75 -11.31 12.64
C ASP A 81 -13.02 -10.48 13.72
N LYS A 82 -12.01 -11.04 14.38
CA LYS A 82 -11.22 -10.39 15.44
C LYS A 82 -10.23 -9.33 14.91
N ASP A 83 -10.05 -9.25 13.59
CA ASP A 83 -9.03 -8.39 12.96
C ASP A 83 -9.62 -7.10 12.33
N THR A 84 -10.92 -6.83 12.51
CA THR A 84 -11.57 -5.60 12.02
C THR A 84 -11.78 -4.61 13.16
N GLU A 85 -10.72 -4.03 13.68
CA GLU A 85 -10.83 -2.80 14.47
C GLU A 85 -9.87 -1.75 13.90
N ALA A 86 -10.33 -1.11 12.83
CA ALA A 86 -9.72 0.15 12.38
C ALA A 86 -10.04 1.23 13.43
N PRO A 87 -9.08 2.07 13.85
CA PRO A 87 -9.40 3.18 14.73
C PRO A 87 -10.27 4.16 13.95
N GLN A 88 -11.54 4.27 14.33
CA GLN A 88 -12.40 5.37 13.92
C GLN A 88 -11.82 6.63 14.54
N GLY A 89 -11.22 7.49 13.70
CA GLY A 89 -10.80 8.82 14.10
C GLY A 89 -12.00 9.56 14.67
N GLY A 90 -11.92 9.93 15.94
CA GLY A 90 -12.92 10.76 16.59
C GLY A 90 -13.05 12.09 15.86
N GLU A 91 -14.28 12.42 15.48
CA GLU A 91 -14.64 13.72 14.94
C GLU A 91 -14.36 14.77 16.03
N ALA A 92 -13.31 15.57 15.84
CA ALA A 92 -13.10 16.75 16.66
C ALA A 92 -14.09 17.83 16.19
N GLU A 93 -15.13 18.01 16.97
CA GLU A 93 -16.10 19.11 16.90
C GLU A 93 -15.35 20.45 17.01
N ALA A 94 -15.06 21.08 15.87
CA ALA A 94 -14.51 22.42 15.81
C ALA A 94 -15.65 23.43 15.93
N THR A 95 -15.95 23.84 17.16
CA THR A 95 -16.79 25.01 17.42
C THR A 95 -16.07 26.28 16.95
N ALA A 96 -16.69 26.98 16.01
CA ALA A 96 -16.23 28.27 15.49
C ALA A 96 -16.28 29.37 16.57
N GLY A 97 -15.21 30.17 16.65
CA GLY A 97 -15.12 31.44 17.38
C GLY A 97 -14.06 32.35 16.73
N PRO A 98 -14.20 33.68 16.78
CA PRO A 98 -13.80 34.55 15.67
C PRO A 98 -12.36 35.09 15.71
N THR A 99 -11.91 35.43 14.51
CA THR A 99 -10.71 36.14 14.04
C THR A 99 -10.29 37.34 14.91
N GLU A 100 -9.00 37.49 15.21
CA GLU A 100 -8.31 38.81 15.31
C GLU A 100 -6.81 38.69 14.98
N ALA A 101 -6.24 39.83 14.60
CA ALA A 101 -5.22 39.99 13.57
C ALA A 101 -3.75 39.91 14.01
N LEU A 102 -2.90 39.71 13.00
CA LEU A 102 -1.44 39.79 13.01
C LEU A 102 -0.94 41.16 13.51
N CYS A 103 0.06 41.16 14.39
CA CYS A 103 1.10 42.19 14.43
C CYS A 103 2.37 41.63 15.10
N PHE A 104 3.43 41.46 14.32
CA PHE A 104 4.78 41.19 14.84
C PHE A 104 5.41 42.52 15.26
N PRO A 105 6.04 42.63 16.46
CA PRO A 105 6.84 43.81 16.78
C PRO A 105 8.23 43.72 16.15
N GLU A 106 8.65 44.86 15.59
CA GLU A 106 9.95 45.15 14.97
C GLU A 106 11.13 45.02 15.94
N ASP A 107 12.28 44.65 15.39
CA ASP A 107 13.60 44.57 16.02
C ASP A 107 14.08 45.89 16.67
N VAL A 108 14.64 45.78 17.88
CA VAL A 108 15.52 46.71 18.61
C VAL A 108 16.24 45.81 19.65
N ASP A 109 17.56 45.70 19.79
CA ASP A 109 18.77 46.42 19.37
C ASP A 109 19.84 45.44 18.82
#